data_AF-A0A497IJA4-F1
#
_entry.id   AF-A0A497IJA4-F1
#
_cell.length_a   1.000
_cell.length_b   1.000
_cell.length_c   1.000
_cell.angle_alpha   90.00
_cell.angle_beta   90.00
_cell.angle_gamma   90.00
#
_symmetry.space_group_name_H-M   'P 1'
#
loop_
_entity.id
_entity.type
_entity.pdbx_description
1 polymer ?
#
loop_
_entity_poly.entity_id
_entity_poly.type
_entity_poly.pdbx_seq_one_letter_code
_entity_poly.pdbx_strand_id
1 'polypeptide(L)' 'MLSEMKKHAERCADMIRRTSEALVVSHIDADGLTSAAIIATALEDAGIEYSTIFEKQLGKDELSEIAD' A
#
# COMPACT_ATOMS: atom_id res chain seq x y z
N MET A 1 17.34 1.30 15.86
CA MET A 1 15.88 1.47 15.63
C MET A 1 15.61 1.92 14.20
N LEU A 2 16.02 3.13 13.81
CA LEU A 2 15.87 3.64 12.43
C LEU A 2 16.55 2.75 11.38
N SER A 3 17.75 2.20 11.68
CA SER A 3 18.45 1.26 10.79
C SER A 3 17.66 -0.01 10.50
N GLU A 4 16.95 -0.54 11.50
CA GLU A 4 16.18 -1.76 11.36
C GLU A 4 14.88 -1.48 10.61
N MET A 5 14.19 -0.36 10.89
CA MET A 5 13.02 0.06 10.11
C MET A 5 13.37 0.25 8.63
N LYS A 6 14.53 0.85 8.33
CA LYS A 6 15.01 1.02 6.96
C LYS A 6 15.19 -0.32 6.25
N LYS A 7 15.83 -1.31 6.89
CA LYS A 7 16.00 -2.65 6.31
C LYS A 7 14.66 -3.33 6.01
N HIS A 8 13.66 -3.17 6.87
CA HIS A 8 12.33 -3.72 6.61
C HIS A 8 11.66 -3.02 5.42
N ALA A 9 11.75 -1.68 5.36
CA ALA A 9 11.22 -0.91 4.24
C ALA A 9 11.88 -1.29 2.90
N GLU A 10 13.21 -1.48 2.88
CA GLU A 10 13.95 -1.93 1.70
C GLU A 10 13.45 -3.31 1.22
N ARG A 11 13.25 -4.27 2.14
CA ARG A 11 12.69 -5.59 1.78
C ARG A 11 11.28 -5.50 1.21
N CYS A 12 10.40 -4.68 1.79
CA CYS A 12 9.06 -4.47 1.26
C CYS A 12 9.11 -3.85 -0.15
N ALA A 13 9.96 -2.83 -0.35
CA ALA A 13 10.12 -2.18 -1.65
C ALA A 13 10.65 -3.16 -2.71
N ASP A 14 11.59 -4.03 -2.36
CA ASP A 14 12.11 -5.07 -3.26
C ASP A 14 11.05 -6.12 -3.65
N MET A 15 10.07 -6.37 -2.79
CA MET A 15 8.94 -7.23 -3.11
C MET A 15 7.95 -6.53 -4.05
N ILE A 16 7.60 -5.27 -3.75
CA ILE A 16 6.66 -4.47 -4.55
C ILE A 16 7.20 -4.26 -5.96
N ARG A 17 8.50 -3.96 -6.12
CA ARG A 17 9.12 -3.78 -7.46
C ARG A 17 9.11 -5.01 -8.35
N ARG A 18 8.74 -6.19 -7.84
CA ARG A 18 8.63 -7.42 -8.62
C ARG A 18 7.23 -7.62 -9.21
N THR A 19 6.26 -6.77 -8.86
CA THR A 19 4.91 -6.81 -9.42
C THR A 19 4.76 -5.74 -10.50
N SER A 20 3.85 -5.96 -11.45
CA SER A 20 3.46 -4.98 -12.46
C SER A 20 2.32 -4.07 -11.99
N GLU A 21 1.52 -4.56 -11.05
CA GLU A 21 0.37 -3.86 -10.49
C GLU A 21 0.30 -4.01 -8.97
N ALA A 22 -0.41 -3.08 -8.31
CA ALA A 22 -0.66 -3.10 -6.88
C ALA A 22 -2.05 -2.55 -6.53
N LEU A 23 -2.68 -3.14 -5.51
CA LEU A 23 -3.90 -2.62 -4.90
C LEU A 23 -3.55 -1.95 -3.55
N VAL A 24 -3.79 -0.65 -3.45
CA VAL A 24 -3.56 0.13 -2.23
C VAL A 24 -4.87 0.24 -1.47
N VAL A 25 -4.96 -0.46 -0.34
CA VAL A 25 -6.12 -0.39 0.54
C VAL A 25 -5.77 0.41 1.78
N SER A 26 -6.58 1.42 2.09
CA SER A 26 -6.34 2.31 3.23
C SER A 26 -7.64 2.74 3.91
N HIS A 27 -7.52 3.38 5.07
CA HIS A 27 -8.66 3.85 5.85
C HIS A 27 -9.20 5.20 5.33
N ILE A 28 -10.51 5.44 5.47
CA ILE A 28 -11.18 6.69 5.03
C ILE A 28 -11.06 7.84 6.06
N ASP A 29 -9.92 7.97 6.72
CA ASP A 29 -9.58 9.11 7.56
C ASP A 29 -8.35 9.87 7.03
N ALA A 30 -7.98 10.96 7.68
CA ALA A 30 -6.89 11.82 7.23
C ALA A 30 -5.55 11.07 7.17
N ASP A 31 -5.29 10.15 8.10
CA ASP A 31 -4.04 9.38 8.15
C ASP A 31 -4.00 8.35 7.01
N GLY A 32 -5.11 7.64 6.79
CA GLY A 32 -5.23 6.66 5.72
C GLY A 32 -5.15 7.28 4.32
N LEU A 33 -5.81 8.43 4.09
CA LEU A 33 -5.76 9.14 2.81
C LEU A 33 -4.35 9.65 2.51
N THR A 34 -3.67 10.25 3.49
CA THR A 34 -2.31 10.76 3.29
C THR A 34 -1.29 9.63 3.11
N SER A 35 -1.43 8.53 3.85
CA SER A 35 -0.61 7.33 3.68
C SER A 35 -0.79 6.73 2.28
N ALA A 36 -2.04 6.60 1.81
CA ALA A 36 -2.32 6.11 0.46
C ALA A 36 -1.74 7.01 -0.63
N ALA A 37 -1.80 8.33 -0.45
CA ALA A 37 -1.20 9.29 -1.38
C ALA A 37 0.33 9.12 -1.46
N ILE A 38 1.01 8.94 -0.33
CA ILE A 38 2.47 8.69 -0.31
C ILE A 38 2.80 7.40 -1.06
N ILE A 39 2.02 6.34 -0.83
CA ILE A 39 2.22 5.05 -1.51
C ILE A 39 1.99 5.19 -3.02
N ALA A 40 0.89 5.84 -3.41
CA ALA A 40 0.53 6.10 -4.79
C ALA A 40 1.66 6.82 -5.55
N THR A 41 2.16 7.93 -5.01
CA THR A 41 3.30 8.66 -5.61
C THR A 41 4.54 7.77 -5.74
N ALA A 42 4.84 6.95 -4.74
CA ALA A 42 5.99 6.04 -4.81
C ALA A 42 5.82 4.93 -5.88
N LEU A 43 4.59 4.46 -6.12
CA LEU A 43 4.27 3.50 -7.17
C LEU A 43 4.34 4.14 -8.56
N GLU A 44 3.81 5.36 -8.72
CA GLU A 44 3.93 6.16 -9.95
C GLU A 44 5.40 6.38 -10.32
N ASP A 45 6.23 6.82 -9.36
CA ASP A 45 7.67 7.01 -9.55
C ASP A 45 8.40 5.71 -9.94
N ALA A 46 7.91 4.57 -9.47
CA ALA A 46 8.43 3.25 -9.80
C ALA A 46 7.89 2.69 -11.12
N GLY A 47 6.93 3.36 -11.76
CA GLY A 47 6.26 2.89 -12.99
C GLY A 47 5.37 1.66 -12.76
N ILE A 48 4.83 1.49 -11.56
CA ILE A 48 3.96 0.37 -11.19
C ILE A 48 2.50 0.85 -11.28
N GLU A 49 1.66 0.11 -12.02
CA GLU A 49 0.24 0.43 -12.10
C GLU A 49 -0.42 0.17 -10.74
N TYR A 50 -1.39 1.00 -10.35
CA TYR A 50 -2.07 0.80 -9.09
C TYR A 50 -3.51 1.27 -9.09
N SER A 51 -4.28 0.69 -8.18
CA SER A 51 -5.63 1.13 -7.83
C SER A 51 -5.74 1.35 -6.33
N THR A 52 -6.72 2.15 -5.90
CA THR A 52 -6.92 2.49 -4.49
C THR A 52 -8.33 2.15 -4.03
N ILE A 53 -8.44 1.50 -2.87
CA ILE A 53 -9.71 1.29 -2.17
C ILE A 53 -9.61 1.93 -0.79
N PHE A 54 -10.65 2.66 -0.39
CA PHE A 54 -10.74 3.31 0.90
C PHE A 54 -11.89 2.74 1.70
N GLU A 55 -11.56 2.06 2.80
CA GLU A 55 -12.55 1.43 3.67
C GLU A 55 -12.68 2.14 5.00
N LYS A 56 -13.89 2.09 5.57
CA LYS A 56 -14.14 2.62 6.92
C LYS A 56 -13.76 1.64 8.02
N GLN A 57 -13.71 0.35 7.72
CA GLN A 57 -13.21 -0.71 8.59
C GLN A 57 -12.69 -1.85 7.70
N LEU A 58 -11.45 -2.29 7.91
CA LEU A 58 -10.94 -3.51 7.30
C LEU A 58 -11.40 -4.70 8.16
N GLY A 59 -12.64 -5.15 7.92
CA GLY A 59 -13.19 -6.36 8.50
C GLY A 59 -12.77 -7.61 7.73
N LYS A 60 -13.24 -8.78 8.20
CA LYS A 60 -12.95 -10.07 7.56
C LYS A 60 -13.65 -10.21 6.20
N ASP A 61 -14.81 -9.61 6.06
CA ASP A 61 -15.63 -9.72 4.85
C ASP A 61 -15.02 -8.87 3.74
N GLU A 62 -14.61 -7.64 4.05
CA GLU A 62 -13.92 -6.74 3.12
C GLU A 62 -12.55 -7.30 2.70
N LEU A 63 -11.80 -7.91 3.63
CA LEU A 63 -10.54 -8.58 3.32
C LEU A 63 -10.72 -9.78 2.38
N SER A 64 -11.85 -10.47 2.43
CA SER A 64 -12.13 -11.60 1.53
C SER A 64 -12.42 -11.13 0.10
N GLU A 65 -13.07 -9.98 -0.08
CA GLU A 65 -13.33 -9.39 -1.39
C GLU A 65 -12.07 -8.79 -2.04
N ILE A 66 -11.11 -8.35 -1.22
CA ILE A 66 -9.86 -7.72 -1.68
C ILE A 66 -8.78 -8.76 -2.06
N ALA A 67 -8.85 -9.98 -1.51
CA ALA A 67 -7.81 -11.01 -1.64
C ALA A 67 -8.10 -12.09 -2.70
N ASP A 68 -9.25 -12.03 -3.38
CA ASP A 68 -9.64 -12.88 -4.52
C ASP A 68 -9.04 -12.38 -5.84
#